data_AF-A0A940PK24-F1
#
_entry.id   AF-A0A940PK24-F1
#
_cell.length_a   1.000
_cell.length_b   1.000
_cell.length_c   1.000
_cell.angle_alpha   90.00
_cell.angle_beta   90.00
_cell.angle_gamma   90.00
#
_symmetry.space_group_name_H-M   'P 1'
#
loop_
_entity.id
_entity.type
_entity.pdbx_description
1 polymer ?
#
loop_
_entity_poly.entity_id
_entity_poly.type
_entity_poly.pdbx_seq_one_letter_code
_entity_poly.pdbx_strand_id
1 'polypeptide(L)' 'MKHIIREHVANEAGITEPQAEKAVSAMVGYFKTRLPVEINNEIEGLLTGEDRAD' A
#
# COMPACT_ATOMS: atom_id res chain seq x y z
N MET A 1 -4.45 6.86 6.72
CA MET A 1 -4.19 6.79 5.26
C MET A 1 -4.45 5.41 4.63
N LYS A 2 -4.27 4.26 5.33
CA LYS A 2 -4.58 2.92 4.76
C LYS A 2 -5.97 2.80 4.11
N HIS A 3 -7.02 3.29 4.78
CA HIS A 3 -8.38 3.29 4.23
C HIS A 3 -8.48 4.15 2.97
N ILE A 4 -7.85 5.32 2.94
CA ILE A 4 -7.90 6.26 1.80
C ILE A 4 -7.33 5.61 0.53
N ILE A 5 -6.21 4.89 0.63
CA ILE A 5 -5.60 4.23 -0.54
C ILE A 5 -6.44 3.04 -1.01
N ARG A 6 -6.97 2.24 -0.08
CA ARG A 6 -7.82 1.09 -0.41
C ARG A 6 -9.13 1.54 -1.05
N GLU A 7 -9.77 2.55 -0.48
CA GLU A 7 -11.00 3.14 -0.98
C GLU A 7 -10.78 3.79 -2.35
N HIS A 8 -9.67 4.51 -2.53
CA HIS A 8 -9.31 5.06 -3.85
C HIS A 8 -9.09 3.96 -4.89
N VAL A 9 -8.31 2.93 -4.57
CA VAL A 9 -8.08 1.79 -5.48
C VAL A 9 -9.37 1.01 -5.75
N ALA A 10 -10.21 0.82 -4.74
CA ALA A 10 -11.51 0.17 -4.89
C ALA A 10 -12.42 0.93 -5.85
N ASN A 11 -12.51 2.25 -5.68
CA ASN A 11 -13.35 3.12 -6.51
C ASN A 11 -12.83 3.21 -7.95
N GLU A 12 -11.53 3.39 -8.14
CA GLU A 12 -10.91 3.49 -9.49
C GLU A 12 -10.97 2.16 -10.25
N ALA A 13 -10.72 1.04 -9.57
CA ALA A 13 -10.73 -0.28 -10.21
C ALA A 13 -12.12 -0.92 -10.27
N GLY A 14 -13.15 -0.30 -9.67
CA GLY A 14 -14.50 -0.85 -9.59
C GLY A 14 -14.57 -2.18 -8.83
N ILE A 15 -13.75 -2.34 -7.79
CA ILE A 15 -13.65 -3.56 -6.96
C ILE A 15 -14.05 -3.28 -5.52
N THR A 16 -14.29 -4.34 -4.75
CA THR A 16 -14.55 -4.21 -3.31
C THR A 16 -13.27 -3.82 -2.56
N GLU A 17 -13.43 -3.13 -1.43
CA GLU A 17 -12.32 -2.73 -0.58
C GLU A 17 -11.43 -3.92 -0.12
N PRO A 18 -11.97 -5.10 0.25
CA PRO A 18 -11.13 -6.27 0.55
C PRO A 18 -10.32 -6.78 -0.65
N GLN A 19 -10.83 -6.63 -1.87
CA GLN A 19 -10.08 -6.96 -3.08
C GLN A 19 -8.98 -5.92 -3.34
N ALA A 20 -9.26 -4.64 -3.12
CA ALA A 20 -8.26 -3.58 -3.20
C ALA A 20 -7.14 -3.79 -2.18
N GLU A 21 -7.46 -4.19 -0.95
CA GLU A 21 -6.46 -4.55 0.06
C GLU A 21 -5.53 -5.67 -0.40
N LYS A 22 -6.08 -6.73 -1.00
CA LYS A 22 -5.28 -7.83 -1.56
C LYS A 22 -4.40 -7.36 -2.71
N ALA A 23 -4.92 -6.53 -3.60
CA ALA A 23 -4.19 -6.00 -4.75
C ALA A 23 -3.01 -5.12 -4.31
N VAL A 24 -3.24 -4.17 -3.40
CA VAL A 24 -2.18 -3.32 -2.85
C VAL A 24 -1.15 -4.16 -2.11
N SER A 25 -1.57 -5.13 -1.30
CA SER A 25 -0.65 -6.01 -0.57
C SER A 25 0.22 -6.86 -1.50
N ALA A 26 -0.34 -7.38 -2.59
CA ALA A 26 0.41 -8.16 -3.58
C ALA A 26 1.45 -7.29 -4.32
N MET A 27 1.07 -6.07 -4.69
CA MET A 27 1.97 -5.10 -5.33
C MET A 27 3.13 -4.73 -4.41
N VAL A 28 2.85 -4.41 -3.14
CA VAL A 28 3.87 -4.14 -2.12
C VAL A 28 4.77 -5.34 -1.91
N GLY A 29 4.20 -6.54 -1.79
CA GLY A 29 4.95 -7.78 -1.67
C GLY A 29 5.90 -8.00 -2.85
N TYR A 30 5.45 -7.71 -4.07
CA TYR A 30 6.31 -7.78 -5.26
C TYR A 30 7.48 -6.78 -5.19
N PHE A 31 7.21 -5.51 -4.85
CA PHE A 31 8.26 -4.50 -4.72
C PHE A 31 9.29 -4.85 -3.64
N LYS A 32 8.84 -5.44 -2.52
CA LYS A 32 9.71 -5.94 -1.45
C LYS A 32 10.76 -6.95 -1.93
N THR A 33 10.48 -7.69 -3.00
CA THR A 33 11.45 -8.65 -3.58
C THR A 33 12.44 -8.03 -4.56
N ARG A 34 12.19 -6.80 -5.01
CA ARG A 34 12.91 -6.18 -6.14
C ARG A 34 13.65 -4.90 -5.76
N LEU A 35 13.21 -4.21 -4.71
CA LEU A 35 13.78 -2.94 -4.29
C LEU A 35 14.69 -3.13 -3.06
N PRO A 36 15.70 -2.26 -2.90
CA PRO A 36 16.45 -2.15 -1.66
C PRO A 36 15.55 -1.96 -0.44
N VAL A 37 16.01 -2.45 0.71
CA VAL A 37 15.24 -2.44 1.97
C VAL A 37 14.83 -1.02 2.38
N GLU A 38 15.67 -0.03 2.12
CA GLU A 38 15.43 1.38 2.42
C GLU A 38 14.20 1.91 1.68
N ILE A 39 14.08 1.57 0.39
CA ILE A 39 12.96 1.98 -0.46
C ILE A 39 11.69 1.23 -0.05
N ASN A 40 11.80 -0.06 0.31
CA ASN A 40 10.67 -0.84 0.79
C ASN A 40 10.05 -0.27 2.06
N ASN A 41 10.89 0.17 3.01
CA ASN A 41 10.45 0.77 4.25
C ASN A 41 9.77 2.13 4.02
N GLU A 42 10.25 2.91 3.04
CA GLU A 42 9.63 4.18 2.65
C GLU A 42 8.25 3.96 2.01
N ILE A 43 8.14 3.03 1.06
CA ILE A 43 6.87 2.64 0.44
C ILE A 43 5.89 2.10 1.49
N GLU A 44 6.37 1.26 2.40
CA GLU A 44 5.54 0.73 3.48
C GLU A 44 5.05 1.86 4.39
N GLY A 45 5.91 2.77 4.83
CA GLY A 45 5.50 3.93 5.64
C GLY A 45 4.46 4.82 4.96
N LEU A 46 4.63 5.10 3.66
CA LEU A 46 3.67 5.87 2.86
C LEU A 46 2.31 5.17 2.77
N LEU A 47 2.29 3.84 2.66
CA LEU A 47 1.06 3.06 2.54
C LEU A 47 0.38 2.78 3.87
N THR A 48 1.16 2.58 4.93
CA THR A 48 0.63 2.35 6.27
C THR A 48 0.18 3.63 6.94
N GLY A 49 0.73 4.77 6.51
CA GLY A 49 0.50 6.05 7.15
C GLY A 49 1.03 6.07 8.58
N GLU A 50 2.08 5.28 8.87
CA GLU A 50 2.96 5.63 9.97
C GLU A 50 3.60 6.96 9.58
N ASP A 51 2.94 8.06 9.97
CA ASP A 51 3.66 9.27 10.29
C ASP A 51 4.85 8.82 11.13
N ARG A 52 6.06 9.05 10.65
CA ARG A 52 7.18 9.20 11.56
C ARG A 52 6.78 10.37 12.45
N ALA A 53 6.13 10.05 13.56
CA ALA A 53 5.89 10.97 14.65
C ALA A 53 7.29 11.38 15.14
N ASP A 54 7.69 12.58 14.74
CA ASP A 54 8.68 13.37 15.45
C ASP A 54 8.04 13.89 16.75
#